data_AF-A0A150GF34-F1
#
_entry.id   AF-A0A150GF34-F1
#
_cell.length_a   1.000
_cell.length_b   1.000
_cell.length_c   1.000
_cell.angle_alpha   90.00
_cell.angle_beta   90.00
_cell.angle_gamma   90.00
#
_symmetry.space_group_name_H-M   'P 1'
#
loop_
_entity.id
_entity.type
_entity.pdbx_description
1 polymer ?
#
loop_
_entity_poly.entity_id
_entity_poly.type
_entity_poly.pdbx_seq_one_letter_code
_entity_poly.pdbx_strand_id
1 'polypeptide(L)'
;MMLSPAITGILPRGEGELVEHFIDRCNRQFLADLEARQHELRALPLEERIARALQLRLQLLAPYVDSWPQALAVAARPSNAPHGLRLLFALVDDVWAALGDESTDLTWYSKRALLAGAYSSSSLYMMTDYSPGFADTWAALRRRVGEALSLDASLAGALHAATAAAASASGPSPSPPPPAAEPATAAASGGGPAEQQSAPAPSSPAAPVDGQ
;
A
#
# COMPACT_ATOMS: atom_id res chain seq x y z
N MET A 1 29.73 -17.84 -23.45
CA MET A 1 30.48 -16.59 -23.73
C MET A 1 30.93 -16.03 -22.38
N MET A 2 32.22 -16.12 -22.05
CA MET A 2 32.76 -15.60 -20.79
C MET A 2 33.20 -14.15 -21.04
N LEU A 3 32.57 -13.20 -20.37
CA LEU A 3 32.93 -11.78 -20.46
C LEU A 3 34.23 -11.51 -19.70
N SER A 4 34.99 -10.48 -20.12
CA SER A 4 36.24 -10.08 -19.47
C SER A 4 36.00 -9.58 -18.02
N PRO A 5 36.87 -9.88 -17.05
CA PRO A 5 36.78 -9.37 -15.67
C PRO A 5 36.72 -7.85 -15.55
N ALA A 6 37.15 -7.12 -16.59
CA ALA A 6 37.06 -5.66 -16.65
C ALA A 6 35.63 -5.12 -16.60
N ILE A 7 34.61 -5.93 -16.93
CA ILE A 7 33.21 -5.47 -16.92
C ILE A 7 32.68 -5.18 -15.51
N THR A 8 33.30 -5.73 -14.46
CA THR A 8 32.91 -5.49 -13.06
C THR A 8 33.00 -4.01 -12.67
N GLY A 9 33.84 -3.22 -13.36
CA GLY A 9 33.98 -1.77 -13.13
C GLY A 9 32.94 -0.88 -13.81
N ILE A 10 31.99 -1.44 -14.58
CA ILE A 10 31.03 -0.64 -15.35
C ILE A 10 29.86 -0.10 -14.51
N LEU A 11 29.59 -0.71 -13.35
CA LEU A 11 28.45 -0.37 -12.50
C LEU A 11 28.85 0.73 -11.49
N PRO A 12 28.21 1.91 -11.51
CA PRO A 12 28.51 3.02 -10.61
C PRO A 12 28.51 2.66 -9.12
N ARG A 13 27.57 1.82 -8.67
CA ARG A 13 27.46 1.32 -7.28
C ARG A 13 27.93 -0.13 -7.10
N GLY A 14 28.59 -0.69 -8.11
CA GLY A 14 29.15 -2.05 -8.09
C GLY A 14 28.11 -3.13 -7.78
N GLU A 15 28.42 -3.97 -6.80
CA GLU A 15 27.55 -5.07 -6.31
C GLU A 15 26.16 -4.61 -5.84
N GLY A 16 26.00 -3.35 -5.46
CA GLY A 16 24.69 -2.79 -5.10
C GLY A 16 23.68 -2.85 -6.24
N GLU A 17 24.10 -2.51 -7.46
CA GLU A 17 23.24 -2.56 -8.65
C GLU A 17 22.91 -3.98 -9.07
N LEU A 18 23.79 -4.95 -8.82
CA LEU A 18 23.51 -6.36 -9.08
C LEU A 18 22.41 -6.90 -8.17
N VAL A 19 22.51 -6.60 -6.86
CA VAL A 19 21.49 -6.99 -5.88
C VAL A 19 20.15 -6.33 -6.23
N GLU A 20 20.18 -5.04 -6.55
CA GLU A 20 19.00 -4.26 -6.91
C GLU A 20 18.32 -4.81 -8.18
N HIS A 21 19.10 -5.09 -9.22
CA HIS A 21 18.61 -5.72 -10.44
C HIS A 21 18.02 -7.12 -10.19
N PHE A 22 18.64 -7.91 -9.31
CA PHE A 22 18.12 -9.21 -8.92
C PHE A 22 16.77 -9.09 -8.19
N ILE A 23 16.64 -8.16 -7.24
CA ILE A 23 15.39 -7.90 -6.52
C ILE A 23 14.30 -7.47 -7.49
N ASP A 24 14.60 -6.52 -8.37
CA ASP A 24 13.69 -6.01 -9.40
C ASP A 24 13.24 -7.12 -10.38
N ARG A 25 14.17 -7.99 -10.82
CA ARG A 25 13.82 -9.18 -11.61
C ARG A 25 12.87 -10.11 -10.85
N CYS A 26 13.14 -10.38 -9.57
CA CYS A 26 12.26 -11.22 -8.76
C CYS A 26 10.88 -10.58 -8.57
N ASN A 27 10.81 -9.26 -8.39
CA ASN A 27 9.53 -8.55 -8.27
C ASN A 27 8.71 -8.63 -9.57
N ARG A 28 9.34 -8.46 -10.74
CA ARG A 28 8.67 -8.67 -12.03
C ARG A 28 8.16 -10.10 -12.21
N GLN A 29 8.98 -11.09 -11.89
CA GLN A 29 8.57 -12.50 -11.97
C GLN A 29 7.41 -12.77 -11.01
N PHE A 30 7.49 -12.25 -9.79
CA PHE A 30 6.44 -12.35 -8.79
C PHE A 30 5.11 -11.75 -9.27
N LEU A 31 5.13 -10.59 -9.92
CA LEU A 31 3.93 -9.99 -10.50
C LEU A 31 3.28 -10.89 -11.56
N ALA A 32 4.08 -11.45 -12.46
CA ALA A 32 3.59 -12.42 -13.45
C ALA A 32 3.00 -13.67 -12.78
N ASP A 33 3.64 -14.16 -11.71
CA ASP A 33 3.17 -15.31 -10.94
C ASP A 33 1.86 -15.03 -10.17
N LEU A 34 1.68 -13.81 -9.68
CA LEU A 34 0.45 -13.35 -9.04
C LEU A 34 -0.70 -13.26 -10.05
N GLU A 35 -0.46 -12.65 -11.20
CA GLU A 35 -1.46 -12.49 -12.27
C GLU A 35 -1.94 -13.87 -12.74
N ALA A 36 -1.01 -14.79 -13.00
CA ALA A 36 -1.34 -16.17 -13.39
C ALA A 36 -2.18 -16.92 -12.36
N ARG A 37 -2.08 -16.57 -11.06
CA ARG A 37 -2.77 -17.23 -9.94
C ARG A 37 -3.91 -16.39 -9.36
N GLN A 38 -4.27 -15.28 -10.01
CA GLN A 38 -5.22 -14.32 -9.46
C GLN A 38 -6.59 -14.96 -9.11
N HIS A 39 -7.07 -15.88 -9.94
CA HIS A 39 -8.31 -16.60 -9.70
C HIS A 39 -8.25 -17.49 -8.46
N GLU A 40 -7.16 -18.23 -8.28
CA GLU A 40 -6.95 -19.10 -7.10
C GLU A 40 -6.85 -18.26 -5.82
N LEU A 41 -6.08 -17.17 -5.87
CA LEU A 41 -5.88 -16.27 -4.75
C LEU A 41 -7.20 -15.62 -4.31
N ARG A 42 -8.05 -15.19 -5.25
CA ARG A 42 -9.36 -14.58 -4.95
C ARG A 42 -10.31 -15.52 -4.20
N ALA A 43 -10.17 -16.83 -4.34
CA ALA A 43 -10.98 -17.82 -3.62
C ALA A 43 -10.57 -17.98 -2.15
N LEU A 44 -9.38 -17.51 -1.76
CA LEU A 44 -8.85 -17.62 -0.41
C LEU A 44 -9.31 -16.44 0.48
N PRO A 45 -9.44 -16.65 1.80
CA PRO A 45 -9.59 -15.55 2.74
C PRO A 45 -8.39 -14.61 2.69
N LEU A 46 -8.58 -13.33 3.02
CA LEU A 46 -7.58 -12.27 2.86
C LEU A 46 -6.23 -12.62 3.49
N GLU A 47 -6.22 -13.17 4.71
CA GLU A 47 -5.01 -13.56 5.42
C GLU A 47 -4.21 -14.62 4.64
N GLU A 48 -4.86 -15.72 4.23
CA GLU A 48 -4.20 -16.78 3.45
C GLU A 48 -3.79 -16.27 2.07
N ARG A 49 -4.55 -15.35 1.48
CA ARG A 49 -4.22 -14.70 0.20
C ARG A 49 -2.93 -13.90 0.29
N ILE A 50 -2.78 -13.09 1.35
CA ILE A 50 -1.56 -12.33 1.63
C ILE A 50 -0.39 -13.28 1.90
N ALA A 51 -0.59 -14.27 2.77
CA ALA A 51 0.45 -15.23 3.12
C ALA A 51 0.93 -16.00 1.87
N ARG A 52 0.00 -16.39 0.99
CA ARG A 52 0.32 -17.08 -0.25
C ARG A 52 1.07 -16.19 -1.24
N ALA A 53 0.68 -14.92 -1.39
CA ALA A 53 1.40 -13.96 -2.21
C ALA A 53 2.85 -13.78 -1.72
N LEU A 54 3.05 -13.52 -0.43
CA LEU A 54 4.39 -13.38 0.13
C LEU A 54 5.21 -14.67 0.04
N GLN A 55 4.57 -15.83 0.18
CA GLN A 55 5.22 -17.12 -0.01
C GLN A 55 5.75 -17.27 -1.45
N LEU A 56 4.96 -16.94 -2.47
CA LEU A 56 5.41 -16.98 -3.87
C LEU A 56 6.65 -16.10 -4.07
N ARG A 57 6.66 -14.90 -3.48
CA ARG A 57 7.82 -14.01 -3.57
C ARG A 57 9.07 -14.58 -2.87
N LEU A 58 8.91 -15.18 -1.70
CA LEU A 58 10.02 -15.80 -0.95
C LEU A 58 10.56 -17.06 -1.65
N GLN A 59 9.70 -17.83 -2.34
CA GLN A 59 10.13 -18.99 -3.12
C GLN A 59 11.11 -18.63 -4.24
N LEU A 60 11.02 -17.41 -4.80
CA LEU A 60 12.02 -16.91 -5.76
C LEU A 60 13.40 -16.69 -5.14
N LEU A 61 13.49 -16.54 -3.81
CA LEU A 61 14.74 -16.42 -3.07
C LEU A 61 15.33 -17.79 -2.67
N ALA A 62 14.52 -18.85 -2.63
CA ALA A 62 14.93 -20.17 -2.17
C ALA A 62 16.21 -20.70 -2.85
N PRO A 63 16.41 -20.57 -4.18
CA PRO A 63 17.64 -21.03 -4.83
C PRO A 63 18.90 -20.23 -4.45
N TYR A 64 18.73 -19.06 -3.83
CA TYR A 64 19.79 -18.10 -3.52
C TYR A 64 19.97 -17.86 -2.02
N VAL A 65 19.30 -18.65 -1.17
CA VAL A 65 19.21 -18.42 0.28
C VAL A 65 20.58 -18.35 0.96
N ASP A 66 21.56 -19.14 0.50
CA ASP A 66 22.92 -19.16 1.04
C ASP A 66 23.72 -17.88 0.77
N SER A 67 23.35 -17.17 -0.31
CA SER A 67 23.98 -15.90 -0.74
C SER A 67 23.14 -14.66 -0.38
N TRP A 68 21.93 -14.88 0.14
CA TRP A 68 20.99 -13.83 0.49
C TRP A 68 21.46 -12.95 1.65
N PRO A 69 22.09 -13.46 2.74
CA PRO A 69 22.64 -12.61 3.80
C PRO A 69 23.63 -11.57 3.27
N GLN A 70 24.48 -11.96 2.32
CA GLN A 70 25.49 -11.10 1.70
C GLN A 70 24.82 -10.04 0.82
N ALA A 71 23.79 -10.43 0.05
CA ALA A 71 23.00 -9.50 -0.73
C ALA A 71 22.30 -8.45 0.15
N LEU A 72 21.72 -8.87 1.28
CA LEU A 72 21.11 -7.96 2.26
C LEU A 72 22.14 -7.02 2.87
N ALA A 73 23.34 -7.50 3.21
CA ALA A 73 24.41 -6.67 3.73
C ALA A 73 24.86 -5.59 2.72
N VAL A 74 24.92 -5.92 1.44
CA VAL A 74 25.19 -4.96 0.35
C VAL A 74 24.04 -3.94 0.21
N ALA A 75 22.80 -4.41 0.24
CA ALA A 75 21.61 -3.55 0.13
C ALA A 75 21.46 -2.59 1.33
N ALA A 76 21.88 -3.00 2.53
CA ALA A 76 21.81 -2.21 3.75
C ALA A 76 22.84 -1.07 3.82
N ARG A 77 23.82 -1.02 2.91
CA ARG A 77 24.80 0.09 2.86
C ARG A 77 24.08 1.42 2.61
N PRO A 78 24.49 2.53 3.24
CA PRO A 78 23.81 3.82 3.12
C PRO A 78 23.58 4.30 1.68
N SER A 79 24.51 3.99 0.77
CA SER A 79 24.40 4.34 -0.66
C SER A 79 23.36 3.53 -1.44
N ASN A 80 22.96 2.37 -0.92
CA ASN A 80 22.06 1.41 -1.58
C ASN A 80 20.68 1.34 -0.88
N ALA A 81 20.65 1.62 0.43
CA ALA A 81 19.47 1.46 1.28
C ALA A 81 18.21 2.18 0.75
N PRO A 82 18.26 3.44 0.26
CA PRO A 82 17.06 4.10 -0.27
C PRO A 82 16.40 3.34 -1.41
N HIS A 83 17.20 2.71 -2.28
CA HIS A 83 16.67 2.00 -3.42
C HIS A 83 16.19 0.59 -3.04
N GLY A 84 16.88 -0.10 -2.13
CA GLY A 84 16.40 -1.36 -1.56
C GLY A 84 15.05 -1.19 -0.87
N LEU A 85 14.88 -0.11 -0.09
CA LEU A 85 13.59 0.24 0.53
C LEU A 85 12.52 0.54 -0.52
N ARG A 86 12.85 1.30 -1.58
CA ARG A 86 11.91 1.57 -2.67
C ARG A 86 11.39 0.28 -3.31
N LEU A 87 12.26 -0.70 -3.57
CA LEU A 87 11.86 -2.00 -4.13
C LEU A 87 11.02 -2.83 -3.16
N LEU A 88 11.30 -2.75 -1.86
CA LEU A 88 10.49 -3.40 -0.82
C LEU A 88 9.08 -2.79 -0.73
N PHE A 89 8.97 -1.46 -0.72
CA PHE A 89 7.68 -0.79 -0.70
C PHE A 89 6.89 -1.06 -1.99
N ALA A 90 7.53 -1.01 -3.16
CA ALA A 90 6.89 -1.37 -4.42
C ALA A 90 6.35 -2.81 -4.41
N LEU A 91 7.11 -3.77 -3.89
CA LEU A 91 6.64 -5.15 -3.72
C LEU A 91 5.37 -5.23 -2.86
N VAL A 92 5.34 -4.50 -1.75
CA VAL A 92 4.21 -4.49 -0.82
C VAL A 92 3.00 -3.77 -1.44
N ASP A 93 3.23 -2.70 -2.20
CA ASP A 93 2.23 -2.03 -3.03
C ASP A 93 1.60 -3.00 -4.04
N ASP A 94 2.43 -3.73 -4.77
CA ASP A 94 2.01 -4.73 -5.75
C ASP A 94 1.15 -5.82 -5.12
N VAL A 95 1.52 -6.30 -3.92
CA VAL A 95 0.71 -7.24 -3.15
C VAL A 95 -0.65 -6.64 -2.84
N TRP A 96 -0.72 -5.45 -2.22
CA TRP A 96 -1.99 -4.82 -1.88
C TRP A 96 -2.87 -4.51 -3.10
N ALA A 97 -2.26 -4.09 -4.21
CA ALA A 97 -2.93 -3.86 -5.48
C ALA A 97 -3.54 -5.16 -6.04
N ALA A 98 -2.80 -6.27 -6.03
CA ALA A 98 -3.31 -7.57 -6.47
C ALA A 98 -4.47 -8.10 -5.59
N LEU A 99 -4.52 -7.68 -4.32
CA LEU A 99 -5.56 -8.06 -3.37
C LEU A 99 -6.81 -7.17 -3.46
N GLY A 100 -6.74 -6.03 -4.16
CA GLY A 100 -7.83 -5.09 -4.32
C GLY A 100 -8.09 -4.21 -3.09
N ASP A 101 -7.06 -3.87 -2.31
CA ASP A 101 -7.22 -2.92 -1.20
C ASP A 101 -7.40 -1.50 -1.72
N GLU A 102 -8.56 -0.89 -1.44
CA GLU A 102 -8.90 0.50 -1.80
C GLU A 102 -8.68 1.48 -0.63
N SER A 103 -7.76 1.18 0.30
CA SER A 103 -7.52 2.06 1.44
C SER A 103 -6.79 3.34 1.02
N THR A 104 -7.23 4.52 1.44
CA THR A 104 -6.62 5.82 1.07
C THR A 104 -6.15 6.68 2.26
N ASP A 105 -6.35 6.24 3.51
CA ASP A 105 -6.10 7.04 4.72
C ASP A 105 -4.80 6.67 5.47
N LEU A 106 -4.60 7.11 6.72
CA LEU A 106 -3.45 6.74 7.57
C LEU A 106 -3.21 5.22 7.66
N THR A 107 -4.28 4.43 7.53
CA THR A 107 -4.25 2.96 7.41
C THR A 107 -3.41 2.49 6.22
N TRP A 108 -3.30 3.28 5.15
CA TRP A 108 -2.47 3.00 3.96
C TRP A 108 -0.98 2.84 4.31
N TYR A 109 -0.42 3.74 5.11
CA TYR A 109 0.98 3.71 5.52
C TYR A 109 1.25 2.58 6.50
N SER A 110 0.36 2.40 7.49
CA SER A 110 0.48 1.34 8.50
C SER A 110 0.39 -0.05 7.87
N LYS A 111 -0.56 -0.30 6.96
CA LYS A 111 -0.68 -1.56 6.21
C LYS A 111 0.61 -1.92 5.47
N ARG A 112 1.22 -0.94 4.80
CA ARG A 112 2.48 -1.14 4.08
C ARG A 112 3.64 -1.42 5.00
N ALA A 113 3.77 -0.65 6.08
CA ALA A 113 4.83 -0.85 7.06
C ALA A 113 4.73 -2.23 7.74
N LEU A 114 3.52 -2.63 8.14
CA LEU A 114 3.26 -3.92 8.77
C LEU A 114 3.53 -5.08 7.81
N LEU A 115 3.07 -4.97 6.55
CA LEU A 115 3.30 -6.02 5.57
C LEU A 115 4.77 -6.11 5.12
N ALA A 116 5.46 -4.98 4.98
CA ALA A 116 6.90 -4.92 4.74
C ALA A 116 7.68 -5.57 5.89
N GLY A 117 7.26 -5.34 7.14
CA GLY A 117 7.82 -5.97 8.33
C GLY A 117 7.60 -7.49 8.36
N ALA A 118 6.39 -7.94 8.04
CA ALA A 118 6.07 -9.37 7.95
C ALA A 118 6.91 -10.08 6.88
N TYR A 119 7.03 -9.49 5.68
CA TYR A 119 7.87 -10.03 4.61
C TYR A 119 9.35 -10.03 5.01
N SER A 120 9.87 -8.90 5.50
CA SER A 120 11.29 -8.77 5.86
C SER A 120 11.69 -9.75 6.96
N SER A 121 10.91 -9.85 8.04
CA SER A 121 11.16 -10.80 9.12
C SER A 121 11.09 -12.26 8.67
N SER A 122 10.15 -12.60 7.77
CA SER A 122 10.06 -13.94 7.19
C SER A 122 11.24 -14.26 6.27
N SER A 123 11.70 -13.29 5.48
CA SER A 123 12.90 -13.45 4.65
C SER A 123 14.16 -13.67 5.48
N LEU A 124 14.26 -13.01 6.65
CA LEU A 124 15.36 -13.22 7.59
C LEU A 124 15.30 -14.61 8.22
N TYR A 125 14.11 -15.04 8.63
CA TYR A 125 13.89 -16.36 9.22
C TYR A 125 14.24 -17.49 8.23
N MET A 126 13.89 -17.31 6.95
CA MET A 126 14.16 -18.26 5.88
C MET A 126 15.64 -18.61 5.72
N MET A 127 16.55 -17.68 6.03
CA MET A 127 18.01 -17.92 5.97
C MET A 127 18.52 -18.87 7.06
N THR A 128 17.71 -19.09 8.10
CA THR A 128 18.05 -19.94 9.25
C THR A 128 17.17 -21.20 9.35
N ASP A 129 16.30 -21.39 8.36
CA ASP A 129 15.34 -22.49 8.34
C ASP A 129 15.92 -23.69 7.59
N TYR A 130 16.14 -24.78 8.33
CA TYR A 130 16.63 -26.07 7.81
C TYR A 130 15.52 -27.12 7.66
N SER A 131 14.25 -26.74 7.87
CA SER A 131 13.11 -27.63 7.72
C SER A 131 12.89 -28.00 6.25
N PRO A 132 12.35 -29.21 5.97
CA PRO A 132 12.10 -29.65 4.60
C PRO A 132 11.19 -28.67 3.84
N GLY A 133 11.71 -28.09 2.76
CA GLY A 133 10.96 -27.16 1.92
C GLY A 133 10.57 -25.85 2.59
N PHE A 134 11.30 -25.42 3.63
CA PHE A 134 11.05 -24.20 4.41
C PHE A 134 9.69 -24.20 5.15
N ALA A 135 9.23 -25.37 5.61
CA ALA A 135 7.96 -25.54 6.29
C ALA A 135 7.80 -24.58 7.49
N ASP A 136 8.85 -24.40 8.28
CA ASP A 136 8.86 -23.52 9.45
C ASP A 136 8.75 -22.05 9.04
N THR A 137 9.40 -21.65 7.95
CA THR A 137 9.26 -20.29 7.36
C THR A 137 7.82 -20.02 6.94
N TRP A 138 7.14 -20.99 6.31
CA TRP A 138 5.75 -20.80 5.89
C TRP A 138 4.80 -20.70 7.09
N ALA A 139 5.07 -21.44 8.17
CA ALA A 139 4.32 -21.29 9.41
C ALA A 139 4.58 -19.94 10.09
N ALA A 140 5.84 -19.49 10.12
CA ALA A 140 6.21 -18.18 10.66
C ALA A 140 5.58 -17.03 9.86
N LEU A 141 5.61 -17.11 8.53
CA LEU A 141 5.01 -16.12 7.63
C LEU A 141 3.51 -15.95 7.91
N ARG A 142 2.75 -17.05 7.99
CA ARG A 142 1.31 -16.99 8.30
C ARG A 142 1.06 -16.29 9.64
N ARG A 143 1.80 -16.66 10.69
CA ARG A 143 1.70 -16.00 12.00
C ARG A 143 1.98 -14.48 11.92
N ARG A 144 3.03 -14.09 11.21
CA ARG A 144 3.41 -12.68 11.02
C ARG A 144 2.36 -11.89 10.23
N VAL A 145 1.74 -12.50 9.23
CA VAL A 145 0.63 -11.89 8.47
C VAL A 145 -0.60 -11.71 9.37
N GLY A 146 -0.98 -12.73 10.14
CA GLY A 146 -2.09 -12.61 11.10
C GLY A 146 -1.84 -11.52 12.16
N GLU A 147 -0.62 -11.45 12.70
CA GLU A 147 -0.21 -10.37 13.61
C GLU A 147 -0.30 -8.99 12.94
N ALA A 148 0.19 -8.85 11.70
CA ALA A 148 0.11 -7.60 10.94
C ALA A 148 -1.34 -7.13 10.75
N LEU A 149 -2.25 -8.04 10.36
CA LEU A 149 -3.67 -7.71 10.19
C LEU A 149 -4.34 -7.35 11.53
N SER A 150 -4.01 -8.06 12.61
CA SER A 150 -4.52 -7.76 13.95
C SER A 150 -4.05 -6.40 14.46
N LEU A 151 -2.78 -6.05 14.21
CA LEU A 151 -2.22 -4.75 14.59
C LEU A 151 -2.83 -3.61 13.78
N ASP A 152 -3.05 -3.82 12.49
CA ASP A 152 -3.73 -2.85 11.62
C ASP A 152 -5.16 -2.57 12.12
N ALA A 153 -5.93 -3.62 12.40
CA ALA A 153 -7.29 -3.49 12.94
C ALA A 153 -7.32 -2.78 14.30
N SER A 154 -6.36 -3.09 15.18
CA SER A 154 -6.24 -2.47 16.50
C SER A 154 -5.90 -0.98 16.41
N LEU A 155 -4.98 -0.62 15.52
CA LEU A 155 -4.60 0.77 15.27
C LEU A 155 -5.77 1.56 14.68
N ALA A 156 -6.47 0.98 13.69
CA ALA A 156 -7.66 1.59 13.12
C ALA A 156 -8.74 1.82 14.19
N GLY A 157 -9.02 0.82 15.04
CA GLY A 157 -9.96 0.95 16.15
C GLY A 157 -9.57 2.04 17.15
N ALA A 158 -8.29 2.13 17.51
CA ALA A 158 -7.80 3.17 18.42
C ALA A 158 -7.94 4.59 17.83
N LEU A 159 -7.66 4.76 16.53
CA LEU A 159 -7.84 6.03 15.84
C LEU A 159 -9.33 6.44 15.81
N HIS A 160 -10.23 5.51 15.51
CA HIS A 160 -11.68 5.78 15.52
C HIS A 160 -12.20 6.14 16.92
N ALA A 161 -11.70 5.47 17.97
CA ALA A 161 -12.06 5.78 19.35
C ALA A 161 -11.57 7.18 19.75
N ALA A 162 -10.35 7.55 19.36
CA ALA A 162 -9.79 8.87 19.64
C ALA A 162 -10.56 10.00 18.94
N THR A 163 -10.95 9.81 17.67
CA THR A 163 -11.74 10.81 16.93
C THR A 163 -13.15 10.94 17.48
N ALA A 164 -13.80 9.82 17.85
CA ALA A 164 -15.11 9.84 18.49
C ALA A 164 -15.08 10.54 19.86
N ALA A 165 -14.05 10.29 20.67
CA ALA A 165 -13.87 10.97 21.95
C ALA A 165 -13.68 12.48 21.76
N ALA A 166 -12.85 12.91 20.80
CA ALA A 166 -12.65 14.32 20.49
C ALA A 166 -13.94 15.01 19.98
N ALA A 167 -14.76 14.31 19.21
CA ALA A 167 -16.06 14.81 18.78
C ALA A 167 -17.05 14.94 19.95
N SER A 168 -17.07 13.98 20.89
CA SER A 168 -17.93 14.03 22.08
C SER A 168 -17.51 15.09 23.10
N ALA A 169 -16.22 15.45 23.13
CA ALA A 169 -15.68 16.54 23.96
C ALA A 169 -15.99 17.93 23.38
N SER A 170 -16.33 18.00 22.09
CA SER A 170 -16.89 19.20 21.46
C SER A 170 -18.40 19.22 21.69
N GLY A 171 -18.83 19.74 22.85
CA GLY A 171 -20.24 19.77 23.27
C GLY A 171 -21.19 20.47 22.28
N PRO A 172 -22.53 20.30 22.42
CA PRO A 172 -23.51 20.90 21.52
C PRO A 172 -23.35 22.42 21.46
N SER A 173 -23.25 22.96 20.24
CA SER A 173 -23.22 24.40 19.99
C SER A 173 -24.42 25.08 20.68
N PRO A 174 -24.24 26.20 21.40
CA PRO A 174 -25.35 26.87 22.07
C PRO A 174 -26.41 27.26 21.03
N SER A 175 -27.65 26.81 21.24
CA SER A 175 -28.81 27.19 20.43
C SER A 175 -28.87 28.71 20.27
N PRO A 176 -29.15 29.24 19.08
CA PRO A 176 -29.30 30.68 18.90
C PRO A 176 -30.43 31.19 19.82
N PRO A 177 -30.29 32.37 20.44
CA PRO A 177 -31.31 32.91 21.31
C PRO A 177 -32.61 33.12 20.54
N PRO A 178 -33.79 32.95 21.18
CA PRO A 178 -35.07 33.14 20.51
C PRO A 178 -35.19 34.59 20.02
N PRO A 179 -35.80 34.82 18.84
CA PRO A 179 -36.00 36.17 18.32
C PRO A 179 -36.86 36.97 19.31
N ALA A 180 -36.38 38.16 19.68
CA ALA A 180 -37.14 39.11 20.46
C ALA A 180 -38.44 39.46 19.70
N ALA A 181 -39.57 39.33 20.39
CA ALA A 181 -40.86 39.75 19.88
C ALA A 181 -40.89 41.29 19.79
N GLU A 182 -41.13 41.81 18.59
CA GLU A 182 -41.59 43.18 18.38
C GLU A 182 -42.78 43.20 17.41
N PRO A 183 -43.66 44.21 17.53
CA PRO A 183 -45.09 44.04 17.36
C PRO A 183 -45.58 44.18 15.92
N ALA A 184 -46.79 43.66 15.69
CA ALA A 184 -47.53 43.81 14.45
C ALA A 184 -47.89 45.27 14.16
N THR A 185 -47.59 45.71 12.93
CA THR A 185 -48.34 46.78 12.25
C THR A 185 -48.38 46.51 10.75
N ALA A 186 -49.57 46.73 10.21
CA ALA A 186 -50.03 46.37 8.88
C ALA A 186 -49.56 47.32 7.76
N ALA A 187 -49.56 46.80 6.53
CA ALA A 187 -50.37 47.27 5.39
C ALA A 187 -49.62 47.56 4.07
N ALA A 188 -50.25 47.05 2.99
CA ALA A 188 -50.33 47.55 1.62
C ALA A 188 -49.07 47.45 0.71
N SER A 189 -49.04 46.62 -0.34
CA SER A 189 -49.78 46.64 -1.64
C SER A 189 -48.96 47.28 -2.77
N GLY A 190 -48.75 46.52 -3.87
CA GLY A 190 -48.72 47.08 -5.22
C GLY A 190 -47.53 46.75 -6.14
N GLY A 191 -47.77 45.89 -7.15
CA GLY A 191 -47.54 46.28 -8.56
C GLY A 191 -46.28 45.80 -9.32
N GLY A 192 -46.46 44.76 -10.16
CA GLY A 192 -46.19 44.78 -11.62
C GLY A 192 -44.76 44.79 -12.22
N PRO A 193 -44.56 44.41 -13.51
CA PRO A 193 -43.44 43.57 -13.98
C PRO A 193 -42.56 44.14 -15.14
N ALA A 194 -41.69 43.27 -15.72
CA ALA A 194 -40.83 43.37 -16.94
C ALA A 194 -39.38 43.89 -16.69
N GLU A 195 -38.28 43.51 -17.36
CA GLU A 195 -37.98 42.80 -18.62
C GLU A 195 -36.45 42.47 -18.70
N GLN A 196 -36.03 41.38 -19.39
CA GLN A 196 -34.78 41.12 -20.17
C GLN A 196 -33.36 41.37 -19.54
N GLN A 197 -32.25 40.64 -19.79
CA GLN A 197 -31.74 39.95 -21.00
C GLN A 197 -30.42 39.17 -20.67
N SER A 198 -30.08 38.20 -21.54
CA SER A 198 -28.74 37.68 -21.91
C SER A 198 -28.01 36.55 -21.12
N ALA A 199 -27.80 35.45 -21.86
CA ALA A 199 -26.86 34.33 -21.67
C ALA A 199 -25.41 34.73 -22.15
N PRO A 200 -24.36 33.87 -22.24
CA PRO A 200 -24.30 32.39 -22.19
C PRO A 200 -23.09 31.75 -21.44
N ALA A 201 -23.07 30.40 -21.44
CA ALA A 201 -22.05 29.49 -20.91
C ALA A 201 -20.76 29.41 -21.78
N PRO A 202 -19.69 28.76 -21.25
CA PRO A 202 -19.06 27.64 -21.98
C PRO A 202 -18.63 26.48 -21.05
N SER A 203 -18.93 25.21 -21.35
CA SER A 203 -18.24 24.25 -22.26
C SER A 203 -16.97 23.62 -21.66
N SER A 204 -17.05 22.32 -21.35
CA SER A 204 -15.91 21.39 -21.20
C SER A 204 -15.99 20.30 -22.29
N PRO A 205 -14.90 19.99 -23.01
CA PRO A 205 -14.73 18.74 -23.74
C PRO A 205 -13.70 17.85 -23.02
N ALA A 206 -14.03 16.59 -22.70
CA ALA A 206 -14.05 15.39 -23.55
C ALA A 206 -12.74 14.61 -23.50
N ALA A 207 -12.84 13.34 -23.08
CA ALA A 207 -11.82 12.31 -23.12
C ALA A 207 -11.55 11.83 -24.56
N PRO A 208 -10.41 11.17 -24.84
CA PRO A 208 -10.26 10.36 -26.05
C PRO A 208 -10.48 8.86 -25.75
N VAL A 209 -11.20 8.23 -26.68
CA VAL A 209 -11.34 6.78 -26.89
C VAL A 209 -10.36 6.36 -28.00
N ASP A 210 -9.96 5.08 -27.90
CA ASP A 210 -9.10 4.25 -28.76
C ASP A 210 -9.09 4.49 -30.28
N GLY A 211 -7.98 4.04 -30.89
CA GLY A 211 -7.96 3.68 -32.31
C GLY A 211 -6.64 3.07 -32.80
N GLN A 212 -6.74 1.79 -33.19
CA GLN A 212 -5.90 0.98 -34.11
C GLN A 212 -4.64 0.27 -33.60
#